data_AF-A0A973SEC5-F1
#
_entry.id   AF-A0A973SEC5-F1
#
_cell.length_a   1.000
_cell.length_b   1.000
_cell.length_c   1.000
_cell.angle_alpha   90.00
_cell.angle_beta   90.00
_cell.angle_gamma   90.00
#
_symmetry.space_group_name_H-M   'P 1'
#
loop_
_entity.id
_entity.type
_entity.pdbx_description
1 polymer ?
#
loop_
_entity_poly.entity_id
_entity_poly.type
_entity_poly.pdbx_seq_one_letter_code
_entity_poly.pdbx_strand_id
1 'polypeptide(L)' 'MVGGIAIAMFVALVGWGGKYFGWSDPDGKVQLALVFSFILGVIGGFKSRG' A
#
# COMPACT_ATOMS: atom_id res chain seq x y z
N MET A 1 -16.19 -1.54 -8.89
CA MET A 1 -15.71 -2.85 -8.39
C MET A 1 -14.19 -2.91 -8.21
N VAL A 2 -13.36 -2.54 -9.18
CA VAL A 2 -11.87 -2.68 -9.09
C VAL A 2 -11.20 -1.85 -7.98
N GLY A 3 -11.64 -0.62 -7.73
CA GLY A 3 -11.01 0.25 -6.71
C GLY A 3 -11.16 -0.27 -5.26
N GLY A 4 -12.30 -0.90 -4.93
CA GLY A 4 -12.51 -1.48 -3.60
C GLY A 4 -11.59 -2.68 -3.33
N ILE A 5 -11.29 -3.47 -4.36
CA ILE A 5 -10.37 -4.61 -4.27
C ILE A 5 -8.93 -4.11 -4.04
N ALA A 6 -8.52 -3.05 -4.73
CA ALA A 6 -7.18 -2.46 -4.56
C ALA A 6 -6.97 -1.95 -3.12
N ILE A 7 -7.96 -1.29 -2.54
CA ILE A 7 -7.91 -0.82 -1.14
C ILE A 7 -7.87 -2.00 -0.17
N ALA A 8 -8.71 -3.02 -0.38
CA ALA A 8 -8.72 -4.21 0.47
C ALA A 8 -7.36 -4.94 0.46
N MET A 9 -6.73 -5.08 -0.71
CA MET A 9 -5.39 -5.68 -0.83
C MET A 9 -4.31 -4.84 -0.17
N PHE A 10 -4.39 -3.52 -0.27
CA PHE A 10 -3.46 -2.61 0.40
C PHE A 10 -3.54 -2.71 1.93
N VAL A 11 -4.76 -2.72 2.50
CA VAL A 11 -4.96 -2.88 3.95
C VAL A 11 -4.44 -4.23 4.44
N ALA A 12 -4.66 -5.31 3.68
CA ALA A 12 -4.12 -6.63 4.01
C ALA A 12 -2.58 -6.63 4.01
N LEU A 13 -1.95 -5.98 3.03
CA LEU A 13 -0.48 -5.85 2.94
C LEU A 13 0.11 -4.95 4.03
N VAL A 14 -0.55 -3.86 4.39
CA VAL A 14 -0.07 -2.96 5.46
C VAL A 14 -0.26 -3.57 6.85
N GLY A 15 -1.37 -4.28 7.09
CA GLY A 15 -1.70 -4.86 8.39
C GLY A 15 -1.03 -6.21 8.66
N TRP A 16 -0.89 -7.07 7.64
CA TRP A 16 -0.31 -8.42 7.78
C TRP A 16 1.01 -8.59 7.00
N GLY A 17 1.31 -7.76 6.00
CA GLY A 17 2.51 -7.94 5.17
C GLY A 17 3.81 -8.06 5.96
N GLY A 18 3.99 -7.30 7.05
CA GLY A 18 5.19 -7.44 7.89
C GLY A 18 5.30 -8.75 8.65
N LYS A 19 4.17 -9.33 9.06
CA LYS A 19 4.14 -10.65 9.69
C LYS A 19 4.27 -11.78 8.67
N TYR A 20 3.83 -11.57 7.42
CA TYR A 20 3.90 -12.57 6.35
C TYR A 20 5.26 -12.59 5.64
N PHE A 21 5.82 -11.42 5.32
CA PHE A 21 7.13 -11.27 4.70
C PHE A 21 8.28 -11.22 5.71
N GLY A 22 7.98 -11.14 7.00
CA GLY A 22 8.98 -11.16 8.08
C GLY A 22 9.88 -9.94 8.11
N TRP A 23 9.47 -8.83 7.48
CA TRP A 23 10.26 -7.60 7.55
C TRP A 23 10.18 -7.01 8.95
N SER A 24 11.34 -6.64 9.50
CA SER A 24 11.41 -5.98 10.80
C SER A 24 11.30 -4.48 10.56
N ASP A 25 10.21 -3.88 11.04
CA ASP A 25 9.96 -2.43 11.04
C ASP A 25 10.02 -1.85 12.46
N PRO A 26 11.20 -1.66 13.07
CA PRO A 26 11.30 -1.03 14.39
C PRO A 26 10.84 0.44 14.37
N ASP A 27 11.12 1.14 13.28
CA ASP A 27 10.84 2.57 13.11
C ASP A 27 9.59 2.85 12.24
N GLY A 28 8.91 1.80 11.74
CA GLY A 28 7.75 1.96 10.83
C GLY A 28 8.07 2.53 9.44
N LYS A 29 9.35 2.56 9.03
CA LYS A 29 9.81 3.16 7.77
C LYS A 29 9.27 2.43 6.54
N VAL A 30 9.18 1.10 6.55
CA VAL A 30 8.65 0.34 5.41
C VAL A 30 7.14 0.48 5.35
N GLN A 31 6.44 0.52 6.49
CA GLN A 31 5.00 0.77 6.52
C GLN A 31 4.67 2.15 5.95
N LEU A 32 5.45 3.18 6.30
CA LEU A 32 5.31 4.53 5.75
C LEU A 32 5.59 4.56 4.25
N ALA A 33 6.64 3.88 3.79
CA ALA A 33 6.95 3.77 2.37
C ALA A 33 5.85 3.04 1.58
N LEU A 34 5.25 1.98 2.15
CA LEU A 34 4.13 1.27 1.55
C LEU A 34 2.94 2.20 1.36
N VAL A 35 2.59 2.97 2.39
CA VAL A 35 1.49 3.95 2.34
C VAL A 35 1.73 5.02 1.29
N PHE A 36 2.94 5.59 1.24
CA PHE A 36 3.29 6.58 0.23
C PHE A 36 3.25 6.00 -1.19
N SER A 37 3.77 4.79 -1.40
CA SER A 37 3.76 4.13 -2.71
C SER A 37 2.34 3.89 -3.22
N PHE A 38 1.40 3.56 -2.34
CA PHE A 38 0.00 3.36 -2.69
C PHE A 38 -0.69 4.67 -3.06
N ILE A 39 -0.49 5.73 -2.28
CA ILE A 39 -1.07 7.06 -2.56
C ILE A 39 -0.54 7.60 -3.90
N LEU A 40 0.77 7.52 -4.13
CA LEU A 40 1.37 7.97 -5.39
C LEU A 40 0.89 7.14 -6.58
N GLY A 41 0.71 5.82 -6.42
CA GLY A 41 0.14 4.95 -7.43
C GLY A 41 -1.31 5.33 -7.79
N VAL A 42 -2.12 5.69 -6.78
CA VAL A 42 -3.49 6.17 -6.98
C VAL A 42 -3.48 7.52 -7.73
N ILE A 43 -2.66 8.48 -7.32
CA ILE A 43 -2.53 9.79 -7.99
C ILE A 43 -2.06 9.64 -9.44
N GLY A 44 -1.03 8.81 -9.67
CA GLY A 44 -0.53 8.51 -11.01
C GLY A 44 -1.57 7.84 -11.89
N GLY A 45 -2.34 6.91 -11.34
CA GLY A 45 -3.45 6.25 -12.03
C GLY A 45 -4.62 7.17 -12.36
N PHE A 46 -4.86 8.22 -11.56
CA PHE A 46 -5.82 9.27 -11.90
C PHE A 46 -5.29 10.19 -13.00
N LYS A 47 -4.00 10.57 -12.94
CA LYS A 47 -3.33 11.39 -13.97
C LYS A 47 -3.31 10.71 -15.33
N SER A 48 -3.08 9.39 -15.41
CA SER A 48 -3.02 8.65 -16.67
C SER A 48 -4.38 8.39 -17.32
N ARG A 49 -5.48 8.67 -16.61
CA ARG A 49 -6.84 8.38 -17.04
C ARG A 49 -7.59 9.64 -17.52
N GLY A 50 -7.00 10.82 -17.34
CA GLY A 50 -7.41 12.08 -17.99
C GLY A 50 -6.53 12.36 -19.19
#